data_AF-A0A426ZK06-F1
#
_entry.id   AF-A0A426ZK06-F1
#
_cell.length_a   1.000
_cell.length_b   1.000
_cell.length_c   1.000
_cell.angle_alpha   90.00
_cell.angle_beta   90.00
_cell.angle_gamma   90.00
#
_symmetry.space_group_name_H-M   'P 1'
#
loop_
_entity.id
_entity.type
_entity.pdbx_description
1 polymer ?
#
loop_
_entity_poly.entity_id
_entity_poly.type
_entity_poly.pdbx_seq_one_letter_code
_entity_poly.pdbx_strand_id
1 'polypeptide(L)'
;MFKSSVYYENSLFGEVQIYPQNPNIGSWIREIRISHLSPSSERCQPLALLHTVASGGVCIKVESTSTSTDDSPLFRLHTTLARENKLGKEELHLVAMTSRKNPMPYSCFWGFSVPSQLYESSLLMLNLRCLGIVFDLDETLLVANTMRSFEDRIDALQRKISNETDPQRIAGMLTEIKRYQDDKSILKQYAENDQVNENGRLFKVQSEMVPPLSDSHQSIARPVIRVLVRLRPSWEDLRSYLTARGRKRFEQYNSHISVLAYLLIGSRKSLLNVFQDGICHPKMALVVDDRLKVWDEKDQSRVHVVPAFAPYYAPQAEVRWSLCE
;
A
#
# COMPACT_ATOMS: atom_id res chain seq x y z
N MET A 1 -28.04 -27.85 -4.78
CA MET A 1 -27.80 -28.33 -3.40
C MET A 1 -26.95 -29.57 -3.47
N PHE A 2 -25.95 -29.72 -2.59
CA PHE A 2 -25.13 -30.92 -2.46
C PHE A 2 -24.69 -31.08 -1.00
N LYS A 3 -24.30 -32.29 -0.59
CA LYS A 3 -23.70 -32.54 0.73
C LYS A 3 -22.21 -32.19 0.73
N SER A 4 -21.71 -31.76 1.88
CA SER A 4 -20.30 -31.52 2.16
C SER A 4 -19.99 -31.88 3.62
N SER A 5 -18.75 -32.26 3.92
CA SER A 5 -18.29 -32.49 5.30
C SER A 5 -17.57 -31.25 5.83
N VAL A 6 -17.88 -30.82 7.06
CA VAL A 6 -17.16 -29.74 7.75
C VAL A 6 -16.13 -30.34 8.70
N TYR A 7 -14.89 -29.90 8.56
CA TYR A 7 -13.80 -30.19 9.49
C TYR A 7 -13.30 -28.90 10.15
N TYR A 8 -12.97 -29.01 11.43
CA TYR A 8 -12.17 -28.03 12.15
C TYR A 8 -10.85 -28.71 12.51
N GLU A 9 -9.73 -28.11 12.13
CA GLU A 9 -8.41 -28.78 12.11
C GLU A 9 -8.49 -30.14 11.36
N ASN A 10 -8.24 -31.26 12.06
CA ASN A 10 -8.34 -32.62 11.53
C ASN A 10 -9.62 -33.37 11.97
N SER A 11 -10.48 -32.74 12.77
CA SER A 11 -11.68 -33.38 13.33
C SER A 11 -12.92 -33.14 12.46
N LEU A 12 -13.69 -34.20 12.18
CA LEU A 12 -15.00 -34.09 11.51
C LEU A 12 -16.01 -33.49 12.49
N PHE A 13 -16.60 -32.34 12.13
CA PHE A 13 -17.59 -31.64 12.95
C PHE A 13 -19.04 -31.94 12.54
N GLY A 14 -19.27 -32.30 11.27
CA GLY A 14 -20.57 -32.80 10.81
C GLY A 14 -20.76 -32.72 9.30
N GLU A 15 -21.89 -33.26 8.81
CA GLU A 15 -22.37 -33.05 7.45
C GLU A 15 -23.19 -31.76 7.33
N VAL A 16 -23.09 -31.09 6.19
CA VAL A 16 -23.88 -29.90 5.84
C VAL A 16 -24.42 -29.98 4.42
N GLN A 17 -25.54 -29.28 4.19
CA GLN A 17 -26.10 -29.04 2.87
C GLN A 17 -25.62 -27.68 2.36
N ILE A 18 -25.01 -27.64 1.18
CA ILE A 18 -24.55 -26.41 0.55
C ILE A 18 -25.49 -26.00 -0.57
N TYR A 19 -25.98 -24.77 -0.47
CA TYR A 19 -26.84 -24.08 -1.42
C TYR A 19 -26.05 -22.95 -2.08
N PRO A 20 -25.36 -23.21 -3.21
CA PRO A 20 -24.67 -22.15 -3.94
C PRO A 20 -25.67 -21.10 -4.45
N GLN A 21 -25.29 -19.83 -4.36
CA GLN A 21 -26.08 -18.70 -4.84
C GLN A 21 -25.63 -18.25 -6.25
N ASN A 22 -24.48 -18.74 -6.72
CA ASN A 22 -23.95 -18.57 -8.07
C ASN A 22 -23.63 -19.96 -8.65
N PRO A 23 -24.14 -20.35 -9.84
CA PRO A 23 -23.94 -21.69 -10.40
C PRO A 23 -22.48 -22.05 -10.71
N ASN A 24 -21.60 -21.05 -10.89
CA ASN A 24 -20.17 -21.28 -11.13
C ASN A 24 -19.40 -21.60 -9.82
N ILE A 25 -20.04 -21.46 -8.65
CA ILE A 25 -19.43 -21.69 -7.34
C ILE A 25 -20.10 -22.90 -6.70
N GLY A 26 -19.30 -23.85 -6.19
CA GLY A 26 -19.79 -24.89 -5.28
C GLY A 26 -19.59 -26.34 -5.73
N SER A 27 -19.66 -26.66 -7.03
CA SER A 27 -19.60 -28.05 -7.53
C SER A 27 -18.31 -28.83 -7.17
N TRP A 28 -17.30 -28.13 -6.66
CA TRP A 28 -16.00 -28.67 -6.22
C TRP A 28 -15.87 -28.77 -4.68
N ILE A 29 -16.78 -28.19 -3.89
CA ILE A 29 -16.67 -28.08 -2.42
C ILE A 29 -17.12 -29.38 -1.73
N ARG A 30 -16.33 -30.44 -1.90
CA ARG A 30 -16.57 -31.76 -1.27
C ARG A 30 -16.39 -31.72 0.25
N GLU A 31 -15.50 -30.85 0.72
CA GLU A 31 -15.19 -30.62 2.13
C GLU A 31 -15.05 -29.12 2.39
N ILE A 32 -15.46 -28.68 3.58
CA ILE A 32 -15.07 -27.38 4.15
C ILE A 32 -14.07 -27.67 5.28
N ARG A 33 -12.88 -27.09 5.20
CA ARG A 33 -11.87 -27.17 6.26
C ARG A 33 -11.67 -25.78 6.86
N ILE A 34 -12.07 -25.61 8.11
CA ILE A 34 -11.97 -24.34 8.83
C ILE A 34 -10.51 -24.20 9.27
N SER A 35 -9.80 -23.27 8.65
CA SER A 35 -8.39 -22.98 8.92
C SER A 35 -8.19 -21.98 10.06
N HIS A 36 -9.16 -21.08 10.27
CA HIS A 36 -9.05 -20.02 11.28
C HIS A 36 -10.39 -19.40 11.68
N LEU A 37 -10.36 -18.66 12.78
CA LEU A 37 -11.49 -17.87 13.30
C LEU A 37 -11.18 -16.37 13.20
N SER A 38 -11.76 -15.72 12.19
CA SER A 38 -11.50 -14.31 11.87
C SER A 38 -11.85 -13.36 13.04
N PRO A 39 -11.11 -12.25 13.22
CA PRO A 39 -11.29 -11.35 14.36
C PRO A 39 -12.68 -10.68 14.43
N SER A 40 -13.22 -10.58 15.64
CA SER A 40 -14.47 -9.86 15.92
C SER A 40 -14.29 -8.34 15.88
N SER A 41 -15.37 -7.63 15.54
CA SER A 41 -15.38 -6.16 15.46
C SER A 41 -16.17 -5.52 16.59
N GLU A 42 -15.59 -4.49 17.22
CA GLU A 42 -16.28 -3.60 18.16
C GLU A 42 -17.17 -2.55 17.45
N ARG A 43 -17.13 -2.48 16.11
CA ARG A 43 -17.66 -1.34 15.33
C ARG A 43 -18.78 -1.72 14.37
N CYS A 44 -18.80 -2.94 13.87
CA CYS A 44 -19.80 -3.40 12.90
C CYS A 44 -20.05 -4.91 13.03
N GLN A 45 -21.20 -5.40 12.60
CA GLN A 45 -21.41 -6.85 12.50
C GLN A 45 -20.55 -7.41 11.36
N PRO A 46 -19.88 -8.58 11.50
CA PRO A 46 -19.07 -9.18 10.44
C PRO A 46 -19.82 -9.30 9.10
N LEU A 47 -21.13 -9.60 9.18
CA LEU A 47 -22.06 -9.62 8.05
C LEU A 47 -22.07 -8.31 7.24
N ALA A 48 -22.10 -7.16 7.91
CA ALA A 48 -22.14 -5.85 7.27
C ALA A 48 -20.80 -5.49 6.59
N LEU A 49 -19.68 -5.89 7.22
CA LEU A 49 -18.35 -5.74 6.64
C LEU A 49 -18.22 -6.62 5.38
N LEU A 50 -18.58 -7.90 5.47
CA LEU A 50 -18.51 -8.85 4.36
C LEU A 50 -19.42 -8.46 3.18
N HIS A 51 -20.64 -7.97 3.44
CA HIS A 51 -21.49 -7.39 2.38
C HIS A 51 -20.87 -6.15 1.70
N THR A 52 -19.95 -5.45 2.35
CA THR A 52 -19.28 -4.26 1.80
C THR A 52 -18.02 -4.64 0.98
N VAL A 53 -17.29 -5.68 1.38
CA VAL A 53 -16.02 -6.06 0.72
C VAL A 53 -16.15 -7.21 -0.30
N ALA A 54 -17.07 -8.16 -0.08
CA ALA A 54 -17.28 -9.30 -0.97
C ALA A 54 -17.98 -8.85 -2.27
N SER A 55 -17.23 -8.78 -3.36
CA SER A 55 -17.71 -8.16 -4.61
C SER A 55 -18.78 -8.97 -5.35
N GLY A 56 -19.09 -10.20 -4.90
CA GLY A 56 -20.22 -11.02 -5.34
C GLY A 56 -21.29 -11.27 -4.26
N GLY A 57 -21.18 -10.64 -3.08
CA GLY A 57 -22.08 -10.90 -1.95
C GLY A 57 -21.98 -12.33 -1.39
N VAL A 58 -23.12 -12.89 -0.96
CA VAL A 58 -23.22 -14.25 -0.43
C VAL A 58 -23.06 -15.26 -1.58
N CYS A 59 -21.96 -16.01 -1.60
CA CYS A 59 -21.68 -16.98 -2.66
C CYS A 59 -22.31 -18.35 -2.39
N ILE A 60 -22.42 -18.75 -1.11
CA ILE A 60 -23.05 -20.01 -0.67
C ILE A 60 -23.89 -19.78 0.60
N LYS A 61 -24.87 -20.65 0.83
CA LYS A 61 -25.52 -20.84 2.13
C LYS A 61 -25.30 -22.27 2.58
N VAL A 62 -25.08 -22.48 3.87
CA VAL A 62 -24.72 -23.77 4.47
C VAL A 62 -25.68 -24.05 5.61
N GLU A 63 -26.29 -25.23 5.63
CA GLU A 63 -27.26 -25.63 6.66
C GLU A 63 -26.90 -27.02 7.19
N SER A 64 -26.99 -27.24 8.51
CA SER A 64 -26.73 -28.58 9.08
C SER A 64 -27.72 -29.62 8.56
N THR A 65 -27.26 -30.85 8.31
CA THR A 65 -28.15 -31.99 8.03
C THR A 65 -28.84 -32.54 9.29
N SER A 66 -28.33 -32.23 10.50
CA SER A 66 -28.85 -32.77 11.75
C SER A 66 -29.99 -31.93 12.33
N THR A 67 -31.09 -32.57 12.69
CA THR A 67 -32.25 -31.97 13.39
C THR A 67 -32.10 -31.94 14.91
N SER A 68 -31.01 -32.50 15.45
CA SER A 68 -30.76 -32.67 16.88
C SER A 68 -30.47 -31.34 17.57
N THR A 69 -31.38 -30.94 18.47
CA THR A 69 -31.14 -29.88 19.45
C THR A 69 -30.08 -30.32 20.47
N ASP A 70 -29.18 -29.39 20.78
CA ASP A 70 -28.07 -29.46 21.74
C ASP A 70 -26.86 -30.39 21.42
N ASP A 71 -25.69 -29.90 21.87
CA ASP A 71 -24.33 -30.48 21.90
C ASP A 71 -23.70 -31.08 20.61
N SER A 72 -24.26 -30.83 19.41
CA SER A 72 -23.50 -31.16 18.18
C SER A 72 -22.24 -30.28 18.02
N PRO A 73 -21.11 -30.80 17.46
CA PRO A 73 -19.91 -29.99 17.25
C PRO A 73 -20.13 -28.78 16.33
N LEU A 74 -21.02 -28.86 15.34
CA LEU A 74 -21.44 -27.72 14.51
C LEU A 74 -22.21 -26.65 15.30
N PHE A 75 -23.06 -27.04 16.24
CA PHE A 75 -23.77 -26.09 17.11
C PHE A 75 -22.83 -25.41 18.11
N ARG A 76 -21.85 -26.15 18.64
CA ARG A 76 -20.78 -25.58 19.47
C ARG A 76 -19.84 -24.69 18.67
N LEU A 77 -19.46 -25.09 17.47
CA LEU A 77 -18.71 -24.24 16.54
C LEU A 77 -19.43 -22.91 16.31
N HIS A 78 -20.73 -22.94 16.01
CA HIS A 78 -21.58 -21.75 15.85
C HIS A 78 -21.52 -20.78 17.06
N THR A 79 -21.28 -21.27 18.30
CA THR A 79 -21.16 -20.44 19.50
C THR A 79 -19.72 -20.15 19.96
N THR A 80 -18.70 -20.78 19.36
CA THR A 80 -17.30 -20.75 19.85
C THR A 80 -16.36 -19.85 19.01
N LEU A 81 -16.84 -19.20 17.94
CA LEU A 81 -15.99 -18.51 16.95
C LEU A 81 -15.22 -17.29 17.50
N ALA A 82 -14.00 -17.47 18.02
CA ALA A 82 -13.03 -16.39 18.26
C ALA A 82 -11.55 -16.88 18.26
N ARG A 83 -10.73 -16.23 17.41
CA ARG A 83 -9.24 -16.26 17.28
C ARG A 83 -8.58 -17.23 16.26
N GLU A 84 -7.86 -16.61 15.32
CA GLU A 84 -6.61 -17.00 14.64
C GLU A 84 -6.59 -18.21 13.68
N ASN A 85 -5.61 -18.36 12.75
CA ASN A 85 -5.22 -17.49 11.59
C ASN A 85 -4.14 -18.18 10.70
N LYS A 86 -4.07 -18.08 9.35
CA LYS A 86 -4.94 -17.53 8.28
C LYS A 86 -5.29 -18.67 7.27
N LEU A 87 -5.13 -18.71 5.92
CA LEU A 87 -4.68 -17.83 4.81
C LEU A 87 -5.22 -18.44 3.48
N GLY A 88 -5.33 -17.69 2.36
CA GLY A 88 -5.56 -18.27 1.01
C GLY A 88 -5.92 -17.23 -0.06
N LYS A 89 -5.57 -17.43 -1.34
CA LYS A 89 -5.73 -16.40 -2.43
C LYS A 89 -7.09 -15.70 -2.41
N GLU A 90 -8.15 -16.48 -2.25
CA GLU A 90 -9.41 -16.02 -1.67
C GLU A 90 -9.69 -16.84 -0.40
N GLU A 91 -10.36 -16.21 0.56
CA GLU A 91 -10.83 -16.80 1.82
C GLU A 91 -12.35 -16.92 1.77
N LEU A 92 -12.87 -18.08 2.17
CA LEU A 92 -14.30 -18.33 2.33
C LEU A 92 -14.72 -18.01 3.78
N HIS A 93 -15.25 -16.82 4.00
CA HIS A 93 -15.71 -16.36 5.31
C HIS A 93 -17.15 -16.87 5.56
N LEU A 94 -17.34 -17.66 6.62
CA LEU A 94 -18.65 -18.20 7.02
C LEU A 94 -19.23 -17.41 8.20
N VAL A 95 -20.35 -16.72 7.97
CA VAL A 95 -21.07 -15.96 9.00
C VAL A 95 -22.22 -16.78 9.55
N ALA A 96 -22.30 -16.94 10.88
CA ALA A 96 -23.42 -17.58 11.57
C ALA A 96 -24.71 -16.77 11.40
N MET A 97 -25.82 -17.43 11.06
CA MET A 97 -27.10 -16.78 10.71
C MET A 97 -28.29 -17.47 11.37
N THR A 98 -29.25 -16.68 11.88
CA THR A 98 -30.51 -17.19 12.39
C THR A 98 -31.51 -17.49 11.26
N SER A 99 -32.05 -18.71 11.22
CA SER A 99 -33.11 -19.05 10.27
C SER A 99 -34.41 -18.33 10.64
N ARG A 100 -35.04 -17.68 9.64
CA ARG A 100 -36.37 -17.07 9.77
C ARG A 100 -37.50 -17.96 9.21
N LYS A 101 -37.18 -19.17 8.76
CA LYS A 101 -38.13 -20.06 8.05
C LYS A 101 -38.57 -21.29 8.85
N ASN A 102 -37.88 -21.63 9.93
CA ASN A 102 -38.22 -22.76 10.80
C ASN A 102 -38.14 -22.33 12.28
N PRO A 103 -39.05 -22.80 13.15
CA PRO A 103 -38.95 -22.58 14.60
C PRO A 103 -37.90 -23.48 15.28
N MET A 104 -37.40 -24.50 14.59
CA MET A 104 -36.33 -25.39 15.08
C MET A 104 -34.95 -24.76 14.84
N PRO A 105 -34.01 -24.80 15.81
CA PRO A 105 -32.71 -24.11 15.73
C PRO A 105 -31.70 -24.85 14.84
N TYR A 106 -31.91 -24.83 13.53
CA TYR A 106 -30.92 -25.28 12.55
C TYR A 106 -29.73 -24.30 12.50
N SER A 107 -28.51 -24.81 12.69
CA SER A 107 -27.28 -24.03 12.45
C SER A 107 -27.17 -23.71 10.96
N CYS A 108 -27.21 -22.42 10.63
CA CYS A 108 -27.12 -21.90 9.27
C CYS A 108 -25.95 -20.91 9.17
N PHE A 109 -25.23 -20.94 8.05
CA PHE A 109 -24.15 -20.01 7.75
C PHE A 109 -24.30 -19.42 6.35
N TRP A 110 -23.93 -18.15 6.18
CA TRP A 110 -23.77 -17.52 4.87
C TRP A 110 -22.28 -17.39 4.56
N GLY A 111 -21.86 -17.93 3.41
CA GLY A 111 -20.50 -17.88 2.93
C GLY A 111 -20.26 -16.73 1.96
N PHE A 112 -19.14 -16.04 2.15
CA PHE A 112 -18.66 -14.94 1.31
C PHE A 112 -17.25 -15.28 0.81
N SER A 113 -16.98 -15.13 -0.48
CA SER A 113 -15.61 -15.19 -1.01
C SER A 113 -15.02 -13.78 -0.99
N VAL A 114 -13.85 -13.61 -0.38
CA VAL A 114 -13.10 -12.35 -0.33
C VAL A 114 -11.62 -12.62 -0.63
N PRO A 115 -10.89 -11.69 -1.28
CA PRO A 115 -9.42 -11.75 -1.34
C PRO A 115 -8.79 -11.93 0.05
N SER A 116 -7.65 -12.63 0.12
CA SER A 116 -6.97 -12.92 1.39
C SER A 116 -6.78 -11.67 2.26
N GLN A 117 -6.92 -11.83 3.58
CA GLN A 117 -6.70 -10.81 4.61
C GLN A 117 -7.62 -9.58 4.53
N LEU A 118 -8.44 -9.42 3.48
CA LEU A 118 -9.26 -8.23 3.24
C LEU A 118 -10.19 -7.89 4.42
N TYR A 119 -10.82 -8.91 4.98
CA TYR A 119 -11.68 -8.75 6.16
C TYR A 119 -10.90 -8.14 7.34
N GLU A 120 -9.69 -8.62 7.61
CA GLU A 120 -8.82 -8.09 8.68
C GLU A 120 -8.31 -6.69 8.36
N SER A 121 -7.86 -6.44 7.13
CA SER A 121 -7.40 -5.11 6.68
C SER A 121 -8.47 -4.05 6.88
N SER A 122 -9.71 -4.33 6.46
CA SER A 122 -10.81 -3.40 6.61
C SER A 122 -11.27 -3.27 8.07
N LEU A 123 -11.20 -4.34 8.87
CA LEU A 123 -11.47 -4.28 10.31
C LEU A 123 -10.46 -3.40 11.06
N LEU A 124 -9.16 -3.58 10.79
CA LEU A 124 -8.08 -2.79 11.39
C LEU A 124 -8.32 -1.29 11.15
N MET A 125 -8.59 -0.91 9.90
CA MET A 125 -8.86 0.48 9.54
C MET A 125 -10.15 1.04 10.15
N LEU A 126 -11.22 0.25 10.27
CA LEU A 126 -12.45 0.64 10.97
C LEU A 126 -12.23 0.86 12.48
N ASN A 127 -11.38 0.06 13.12
CA ASN A 127 -11.04 0.20 14.54
C ASN A 127 -10.13 1.42 14.78
N LEU A 128 -9.11 1.62 13.93
CA LEU A 128 -8.25 2.80 13.93
C LEU A 128 -8.99 4.10 13.55
N ARG A 129 -10.13 3.98 12.83
CA ARG A 129 -10.96 5.08 12.32
C ARG A 129 -10.25 5.98 11.30
N CYS A 130 -9.39 5.36 10.50
CA CYS A 130 -8.61 6.02 9.45
C CYS A 130 -8.78 5.34 8.07
N LEU A 131 -8.46 6.07 7.01
CA LEU A 131 -8.20 5.52 5.67
C LEU A 131 -6.68 5.39 5.47
N GLY A 132 -6.24 4.60 4.48
CA GLY A 132 -4.84 4.63 4.08
C GLY A 132 -4.54 5.90 3.28
N ILE A 133 -3.42 6.56 3.55
CA ILE A 133 -2.83 7.55 2.63
C ILE A 133 -1.42 7.13 2.26
N VAL A 134 -1.13 7.09 0.96
CA VAL A 134 0.20 6.80 0.41
C VAL A 134 0.76 8.08 -0.19
N PHE A 135 1.92 8.51 0.28
CA PHE A 135 2.65 9.61 -0.36
C PHE A 135 3.77 9.05 -1.25
N ASP A 136 3.76 9.51 -2.50
CA ASP A 136 4.84 9.33 -3.48
C ASP A 136 5.15 10.72 -4.07
N LEU A 137 5.51 11.66 -3.19
CA LEU A 137 5.77 13.06 -3.53
C LEU A 137 7.25 13.44 -3.53
N ASP A 138 8.10 12.51 -3.08
CA ASP A 138 9.46 12.73 -2.61
C ASP A 138 10.46 11.77 -3.31
N GLU A 139 10.50 11.77 -4.65
CA GLU A 139 11.56 11.09 -5.43
C GLU A 139 12.92 11.81 -5.35
N THR A 140 13.26 12.33 -4.17
CA THR A 140 14.62 12.70 -3.75
C THR A 140 15.39 11.43 -3.40
N LEU A 141 15.48 10.49 -4.34
CA LEU A 141 16.33 9.31 -4.23
C LEU A 141 17.80 9.77 -4.15
N LEU A 142 18.41 9.63 -2.97
CA LEU A 142 19.83 9.92 -2.73
C LEU A 142 20.74 8.86 -3.38
N VAL A 143 20.68 8.77 -4.70
CA VAL A 143 21.59 7.98 -5.53
C VAL A 143 22.90 8.74 -5.67
N ALA A 144 24.02 8.09 -5.41
CA ALA A 144 25.33 8.63 -5.75
C ALA A 144 25.46 8.70 -7.28
N ASN A 145 25.28 9.90 -7.83
CA ASN A 145 25.36 10.16 -9.27
C ASN A 145 26.76 10.68 -9.64
N THR A 146 27.33 10.14 -10.72
CA THR A 146 28.53 10.65 -11.39
C THR A 146 28.14 11.41 -12.66
N MET A 147 29.06 12.21 -13.21
CA MET A 147 28.88 12.89 -14.50
C MET A 147 28.40 11.93 -15.60
N ARG A 148 29.03 10.75 -15.67
CA ARG A 148 28.67 9.68 -16.60
C ARG A 148 27.26 9.12 -16.36
N SER A 149 26.85 8.94 -15.11
CA SER A 149 25.49 8.44 -14.81
C SER A 149 24.37 9.42 -15.19
N PHE A 150 24.68 10.73 -15.27
CA PHE A 150 23.74 11.70 -15.84
C PHE A 150 23.74 11.62 -17.38
N GLU A 151 24.90 11.46 -18.02
CA GLU A 151 25.03 11.26 -19.47
C GLU A 151 24.27 10.02 -19.94
N ASP A 152 24.55 8.85 -19.36
CA ASP A 152 23.89 7.59 -19.69
C ASP A 152 22.35 7.67 -19.58
N ARG A 153 21.82 8.45 -18.61
CA ARG A 153 20.38 8.68 -18.43
C ARG A 153 19.79 9.65 -19.43
N ILE A 154 20.47 10.77 -19.72
CA ILE A 154 20.06 11.74 -20.74
C ILE A 154 19.97 11.04 -22.10
N ASP A 155 21.00 10.28 -22.48
CA ASP A 155 21.05 9.55 -23.75
C ASP A 155 20.01 8.43 -23.82
N ALA A 156 19.65 7.80 -22.69
CA ALA A 156 18.55 6.85 -22.61
C ALA A 156 17.17 7.51 -22.78
N LEU A 157 16.95 8.70 -22.21
CA LEU A 157 15.71 9.46 -22.37
C LEU A 157 15.57 10.03 -23.79
N GLN A 158 16.64 10.54 -24.39
CA GLN A 158 16.63 11.01 -25.78
C GLN A 158 16.23 9.88 -26.74
N ARG A 159 16.84 8.69 -26.61
CA ARG A 159 16.48 7.51 -27.41
C ARG A 159 15.03 7.04 -27.18
N LYS A 160 14.46 7.23 -25.98
CA LYS A 160 13.04 6.97 -25.71
C LYS A 160 12.14 7.99 -26.42
N ILE A 161 12.47 9.29 -26.34
CA ILE A 161 11.72 10.36 -27.03
C ILE A 161 11.65 10.11 -28.54
N SER A 162 12.76 9.67 -29.17
CA SER A 162 12.78 9.34 -30.61
C SER A 162 11.82 8.24 -31.04
N ASN A 163 11.25 7.47 -30.10
CA ASN A 163 10.35 6.33 -30.36
C ASN A 163 8.97 6.49 -29.69
N GLU A 164 8.70 7.62 -29.02
CA GLU A 164 7.43 7.90 -28.34
C GLU A 164 6.54 8.81 -29.19
N THR A 165 5.22 8.66 -29.07
CA THR A 165 4.22 9.42 -29.84
C THR A 165 3.20 10.16 -28.96
N ASP A 166 3.04 9.79 -27.68
CA ASP A 166 2.22 10.53 -26.71
C ASP A 166 2.89 11.88 -26.36
N PRO A 167 2.33 13.04 -26.77
CA PRO A 167 2.98 14.33 -26.54
C PRO A 167 3.15 14.67 -25.05
N GLN A 168 2.30 14.12 -24.17
CA GLN A 168 2.43 14.32 -22.72
C GLN A 168 3.65 13.57 -22.16
N ARG A 169 3.94 12.37 -22.68
CA ARG A 169 5.14 11.61 -22.28
C ARG A 169 6.41 12.26 -22.80
N ILE A 170 6.38 12.76 -24.04
CA ILE A 170 7.50 13.53 -24.62
C ILE A 170 7.79 14.76 -23.76
N ALA A 171 6.77 15.55 -23.41
CA ALA A 171 6.93 16.72 -22.53
C ALA A 171 7.48 16.33 -21.14
N GLY A 172 7.01 15.23 -20.56
CA GLY A 172 7.54 14.67 -19.31
C GLY A 172 9.03 14.31 -19.39
N MET A 173 9.42 13.53 -20.41
CA MET A 173 10.81 13.12 -20.62
C MET A 173 11.75 14.30 -20.95
N LEU A 174 11.28 15.32 -21.68
CA LEU A 174 12.04 16.55 -21.92
C LEU A 174 12.27 17.33 -20.62
N THR A 175 11.26 17.37 -19.73
CA THR A 175 11.38 18.00 -18.41
C THR A 175 12.37 17.23 -17.52
N GLU A 176 12.39 15.90 -17.62
CA GLU A 176 13.32 15.03 -16.91
C GLU A 176 14.77 15.17 -17.42
N ILE A 177 14.98 15.24 -18.74
CA ILE A 177 16.29 15.57 -19.34
C ILE A 177 16.79 16.92 -18.81
N LYS A 178 15.93 17.94 -18.75
CA LYS A 178 16.34 19.26 -18.25
C LYS A 178 16.83 19.18 -16.80
N ARG A 179 16.11 18.47 -15.91
CA ARG A 179 16.56 18.27 -14.52
C ARG A 179 17.93 17.60 -14.47
N TYR A 180 18.16 16.54 -15.23
CA TYR A 180 19.49 15.90 -15.28
C TYR A 180 20.59 16.78 -15.90
N GLN A 181 20.26 17.73 -16.78
CA GLN A 181 21.21 18.73 -17.28
C GLN A 181 21.54 19.80 -16.22
N ASP A 182 20.53 20.28 -15.50
CA ASP A 182 20.67 21.23 -14.38
C ASP A 182 21.51 20.59 -13.24
N ASP A 183 21.18 19.35 -12.83
CA ASP A 183 21.93 18.57 -11.82
C ASP A 183 23.38 18.28 -12.25
N LYS A 184 23.60 17.90 -13.51
CA LYS A 184 24.94 17.66 -14.07
C LYS A 184 25.78 18.95 -14.09
N SER A 185 25.15 20.10 -14.32
CA SER A 185 25.82 21.41 -14.24
C SER A 185 26.30 21.71 -12.82
N ILE A 186 25.49 21.41 -11.79
CA ILE A 186 25.87 21.53 -10.38
C ILE A 186 27.06 20.62 -10.05
N LEU A 187 27.00 19.35 -10.44
CA LEU A 187 28.10 18.40 -10.22
C LEU A 187 29.40 18.84 -10.95
N LYS A 188 29.28 19.38 -12.17
CA LYS A 188 30.41 19.91 -12.93
C LYS A 188 31.06 21.11 -12.23
N GLN A 189 30.26 22.09 -11.79
CA GLN A 189 30.76 23.28 -11.08
C GLN A 189 31.58 22.88 -9.85
N TYR A 190 31.04 21.96 -9.04
CA TYR A 190 31.72 21.40 -7.87
C TYR A 190 33.06 20.76 -8.24
N ALA A 191 33.06 19.84 -9.21
CA ALA A 191 34.25 19.09 -9.62
C ALA A 191 35.35 19.95 -10.27
N GLU A 192 35.02 21.12 -10.82
CA GLU A 192 35.98 22.04 -11.46
C GLU A 192 36.44 23.20 -10.55
N ASN A 193 35.67 23.58 -9.52
CA ASN A 193 35.87 24.84 -8.79
C ASN A 193 35.76 24.74 -7.25
N ASP A 194 35.51 23.54 -6.70
CA ASP A 194 35.15 23.30 -5.28
C ASP A 194 33.95 24.14 -4.79
N GLN A 195 33.11 24.61 -5.73
CA GLN A 195 32.09 25.63 -5.52
C GLN A 195 30.90 25.40 -6.46
N VAL A 196 29.70 25.79 -6.02
CA VAL A 196 28.45 25.70 -6.80
C VAL A 196 27.73 27.05 -6.71
N ASN A 197 27.28 27.58 -7.85
CA ASN A 197 26.36 28.71 -7.90
C ASN A 197 24.95 28.20 -8.19
N GLU A 198 24.09 28.21 -7.17
CA GLU A 198 22.67 27.87 -7.31
C GLU A 198 21.85 29.15 -7.15
N ASN A 199 21.07 29.51 -8.17
CA ASN A 199 20.15 30.68 -8.16
C ASN A 199 20.81 32.01 -7.74
N GLY A 200 22.09 32.21 -8.10
CA GLY A 200 22.87 33.40 -7.75
C GLY A 200 23.55 33.34 -6.37
N ARG A 201 23.33 32.27 -5.60
CA ARG A 201 23.98 32.02 -4.31
C ARG A 201 25.18 31.09 -4.49
N LEU A 202 26.36 31.59 -4.16
CA LEU A 202 27.59 30.81 -4.16
C LEU A 202 27.70 29.97 -2.88
N PHE A 203 27.76 28.65 -3.04
CA PHE A 203 28.11 27.68 -2.01
C PHE A 203 29.56 27.23 -2.25
N LYS A 204 30.34 27.08 -1.19
CA LYS A 204 31.72 26.59 -1.23
C LYS A 204 31.84 25.25 -0.52
N VAL A 205 32.82 24.45 -0.90
CA VAL A 205 33.18 23.21 -0.22
C VAL A 205 33.44 23.47 1.27
N GLN A 206 32.95 22.54 2.09
CA GLN A 206 33.24 22.43 3.51
C GLN A 206 33.94 21.10 3.75
N SER A 207 34.90 21.07 4.68
CA SER A 207 35.56 19.83 5.10
C SER A 207 34.77 19.21 6.24
N GLU A 208 34.27 18.00 6.05
CA GLU A 208 33.47 17.27 7.04
C GLU A 208 34.21 15.99 7.46
N MET A 209 34.44 15.81 8.76
CA MET A 209 35.11 14.62 9.28
C MET A 209 34.14 13.43 9.30
N VAL A 210 34.45 12.38 8.52
CA VAL A 210 33.75 11.09 8.59
C VAL A 210 34.28 10.31 9.80
N PRO A 211 33.40 9.85 10.71
CA PRO A 211 33.82 8.96 11.81
C PRO A 211 34.45 7.67 11.26
N PRO A 212 35.53 7.16 11.88
CA PRO A 212 36.16 5.92 11.45
C PRO A 212 35.25 4.71 11.69
N LEU A 213 35.28 3.73 10.79
CA LEU A 213 34.43 2.53 10.84
C LEU A 213 34.92 1.49 11.87
N SER A 214 36.16 1.62 12.34
CA SER A 214 36.76 0.86 13.45
C SER A 214 38.00 1.60 13.96
N ASP A 215 38.49 1.26 15.15
CA ASP A 215 39.65 1.90 15.80
C ASP A 215 40.96 1.84 14.98
N SER A 216 41.01 0.98 13.96
CA SER A 216 42.12 0.82 13.01
C SER A 216 42.06 1.75 11.79
N HIS A 217 40.98 2.48 11.57
CA HIS A 217 40.83 3.42 10.45
C HIS A 217 41.11 4.86 10.89
N GLN A 218 41.86 5.61 10.08
CA GLN A 218 41.98 7.05 10.25
C GLN A 218 40.67 7.75 9.86
N SER A 219 40.34 8.84 10.55
CA SER A 219 39.18 9.67 10.21
C SER A 219 39.39 10.41 8.89
N ILE A 220 38.44 10.29 7.97
CA ILE A 220 38.55 10.83 6.61
C ILE A 220 37.86 12.19 6.56
N ALA A 221 38.61 13.24 6.23
CA ALA A 221 38.03 14.53 5.89
C ALA A 221 37.43 14.45 4.47
N ARG A 222 36.11 14.55 4.33
CA ARG A 222 35.44 14.58 3.02
C ARG A 222 35.07 16.02 2.62
N PRO A 223 35.34 16.43 1.37
CA PRO A 223 34.77 17.65 0.81
C PRO A 223 33.26 17.46 0.58
N VAL A 224 32.46 18.42 1.04
CA VAL A 224 30.99 18.43 0.84
C VAL A 224 30.48 19.83 0.50
N ILE A 225 29.43 19.90 -0.32
CA ILE A 225 28.57 21.08 -0.45
C ILE A 225 27.15 20.67 -0.06
N ARG A 226 26.57 21.38 0.93
CA ARG A 226 25.21 21.13 1.44
C ARG A 226 24.24 22.11 0.77
N VAL A 227 23.68 21.69 -0.37
CA VAL A 227 22.60 22.39 -1.09
C VAL A 227 21.27 22.17 -0.36
N LEU A 228 20.41 23.18 -0.32
CA LEU A 228 19.15 23.15 0.43
C LEU A 228 18.03 22.48 -0.38
N VAL A 229 17.69 21.24 -0.02
CA VAL A 229 16.46 20.59 -0.49
C VAL A 229 15.26 21.37 0.07
N ARG A 230 14.60 22.15 -0.78
CA ARG A 230 13.32 22.81 -0.46
C ARG A 230 12.24 21.74 -0.30
N LEU A 231 11.44 21.84 0.77
CA LEU A 231 10.24 21.01 0.97
C LEU A 231 9.03 21.63 0.26
N ARG A 232 7.97 20.84 0.01
CA ARG A 232 6.69 21.38 -0.46
C ARG A 232 6.14 22.38 0.59
N PRO A 233 5.65 23.57 0.21
CA PRO A 233 5.08 24.53 1.16
C PRO A 233 3.95 23.92 1.99
N SER A 234 3.88 24.29 3.27
CA SER A 234 2.94 23.71 4.25
C SER A 234 3.04 22.18 4.43
N TRP A 235 4.19 21.57 4.13
CA TRP A 235 4.46 20.17 4.47
C TRP A 235 4.39 19.92 5.98
N GLU A 236 4.96 20.79 6.82
CA GLU A 236 4.81 20.67 8.29
C GLU A 236 3.34 20.77 8.72
N ASP A 237 2.55 21.68 8.13
CA ASP A 237 1.13 21.84 8.45
C ASP A 237 0.34 20.57 8.08
N LEU A 238 0.56 20.06 6.86
CA LEU A 238 -0.08 18.85 6.34
C LEU A 238 0.31 17.63 7.18
N ARG A 239 1.60 17.45 7.47
CA ARG A 239 2.10 16.36 8.33
C ARG A 239 1.50 16.46 9.73
N SER A 240 1.41 17.65 10.30
CA SER A 240 0.82 17.89 11.62
C SER A 240 -0.67 17.58 11.63
N TYR A 241 -1.41 18.01 10.60
CA TYR A 241 -2.84 17.73 10.41
C TYR A 241 -3.15 16.23 10.29
N LEU A 242 -2.31 15.49 9.56
CA LEU A 242 -2.48 14.05 9.36
C LEU A 242 -2.09 13.22 10.60
N THR A 243 -1.06 13.65 11.33
CA THR A 243 -0.57 12.97 12.55
C THR A 243 -1.23 13.44 13.86
N ALA A 244 -2.10 14.45 13.81
CA ALA A 244 -2.75 15.06 14.97
C ALA A 244 -3.47 14.03 15.88
N ARG A 245 -2.92 13.85 17.08
CA ARG A 245 -3.47 12.94 18.11
C ARG A 245 -4.84 13.44 18.59
N GLY A 246 -5.90 12.76 18.13
CA GLY A 246 -7.29 13.01 18.53
C GLY A 246 -8.31 12.76 17.41
N ARG A 247 -7.94 13.03 16.14
CA ARG A 247 -8.79 12.79 14.96
C ARG A 247 -7.97 12.32 13.74
N LYS A 248 -7.15 11.30 13.92
CA LYS A 248 -6.31 10.69 12.88
C LYS A 248 -7.20 10.06 11.79
N ARG A 249 -7.50 10.83 10.73
CA ARG A 249 -8.32 10.40 9.60
C ARG A 249 -7.58 9.55 8.59
N PHE A 250 -6.25 9.58 8.62
CA PHE A 250 -5.41 8.83 7.68
C PHE A 250 -4.25 8.14 8.42
N GLU A 251 -3.93 6.93 7.99
CA GLU A 251 -2.68 6.23 8.33
C GLU A 251 -1.69 6.45 7.18
N GLN A 252 -0.50 6.98 7.48
CA GLN A 252 0.49 7.31 6.46
C GLN A 252 1.37 6.10 6.14
N TYR A 253 1.44 5.76 4.86
CA TYR A 253 2.35 4.77 4.32
C TYR A 253 3.28 5.44 3.30
N ASN A 254 4.59 5.17 3.39
CA ASN A 254 5.56 5.66 2.41
C ASN A 254 5.78 4.60 1.33
N SER A 255 5.90 5.02 0.06
CA SER A 255 6.00 4.11 -1.09
C SER A 255 7.34 3.33 -1.21
N HIS A 256 8.32 3.57 -0.34
CA HIS A 256 9.72 3.08 -0.48
C HIS A 256 9.85 1.58 -0.82
N ILE A 257 8.99 0.72 -0.25
CA ILE A 257 8.99 -0.74 -0.54
C ILE A 257 8.66 -1.02 -2.02
N SER A 258 7.73 -0.27 -2.60
CA SER A 258 7.43 -0.33 -4.04
C SER A 258 8.53 0.29 -4.90
N VAL A 259 9.27 1.30 -4.39
CA VAL A 259 10.35 1.98 -5.15
C VAL A 259 11.54 1.07 -5.40
N LEU A 260 11.91 0.20 -4.44
CA LEU A 260 12.96 -0.82 -4.65
C LEU A 260 12.58 -1.82 -5.75
N ALA A 261 11.32 -2.27 -5.78
CA ALA A 261 10.82 -3.14 -6.85
C ALA A 261 10.70 -2.43 -8.21
N TYR A 262 10.33 -1.14 -8.21
CA TYR A 262 10.22 -0.31 -9.41
C TYR A 262 11.57 -0.15 -10.12
N LEU A 263 12.62 0.19 -9.37
CA LEU A 263 13.99 0.41 -9.89
C LEU A 263 14.63 -0.86 -10.47
N LEU A 264 14.33 -2.03 -9.93
CA LEU A 264 14.94 -3.31 -10.36
C LEU A 264 14.28 -3.92 -11.61
N ILE A 265 13.03 -3.58 -11.91
CA ILE A 265 12.19 -4.34 -12.86
C ILE A 265 11.45 -3.45 -13.88
N GLY A 266 11.42 -2.11 -13.69
CA GLY A 266 10.66 -1.20 -14.58
C GLY A 266 9.14 -1.45 -14.57
N SER A 267 8.64 -2.14 -13.56
CA SER A 267 7.22 -2.46 -13.36
C SER A 267 6.48 -1.29 -12.73
N ARG A 268 5.16 -1.18 -12.95
CA ARG A 268 4.32 -0.14 -12.35
C ARG A 268 4.24 -0.29 -10.81
N LYS A 269 4.01 0.85 -10.13
CA LYS A 269 3.67 0.91 -8.70
C LYS A 269 2.28 0.29 -8.49
N SER A 270 2.10 -0.46 -7.42
CA SER A 270 0.80 -1.08 -7.10
C SER A 270 0.50 -1.01 -5.62
N LEU A 271 -0.74 -0.69 -5.25
CA LEU A 271 -1.19 -0.64 -3.86
C LEU A 271 -1.12 -2.02 -3.20
N LEU A 272 -1.21 -3.10 -3.98
CA LEU A 272 -0.97 -4.46 -3.50
C LEU A 272 0.49 -4.66 -3.02
N ASN A 273 1.45 -3.95 -3.61
CA ASN A 273 2.86 -3.96 -3.20
C ASN A 273 3.17 -2.96 -2.08
N VAL A 274 2.32 -1.94 -1.86
CA VAL A 274 2.43 -1.05 -0.69
C VAL A 274 1.87 -1.72 0.57
N PHE A 275 0.86 -2.58 0.44
CA PHE A 275 0.14 -3.20 1.56
C PHE A 275 0.32 -4.73 1.64
N GLN A 276 1.52 -5.24 1.36
CA GLN A 276 1.81 -6.69 1.34
C GLN A 276 1.49 -7.39 2.69
N ASP A 277 1.67 -6.68 3.81
CA ASP A 277 1.38 -7.18 5.16
C ASP A 277 -0.12 -7.07 5.57
N GLY A 278 -1.02 -6.72 4.63
CA GLY A 278 -2.46 -6.68 4.89
C GLY A 278 -2.93 -5.52 5.77
N ILE A 279 -2.13 -4.48 5.96
CA ILE A 279 -2.42 -3.35 6.87
C ILE A 279 -3.55 -2.44 6.34
N CYS A 280 -3.76 -2.40 5.02
CA CYS A 280 -4.77 -1.58 4.36
C CYS A 280 -5.29 -2.26 3.08
N HIS A 281 -6.58 -2.11 2.78
CA HIS A 281 -7.12 -2.54 1.48
C HIS A 281 -6.91 -1.44 0.42
N PRO A 282 -6.37 -1.75 -0.77
CA PRO A 282 -6.31 -0.81 -1.90
C PRO A 282 -7.58 0.00 -2.21
N LYS A 283 -8.81 -0.57 -2.05
CA LYS A 283 -10.05 0.21 -2.26
C LYS A 283 -10.38 1.22 -1.13
N MET A 284 -9.61 1.23 -0.04
CA MET A 284 -9.74 2.14 1.10
C MET A 284 -8.52 3.06 1.27
N ALA A 285 -7.62 3.07 0.27
CA ALA A 285 -6.46 3.96 0.23
C ALA A 285 -6.70 5.16 -0.70
N LEU A 286 -6.05 6.26 -0.37
CA LEU A 286 -5.78 7.42 -1.22
C LEU A 286 -4.28 7.43 -1.55
N VAL A 287 -3.91 7.58 -2.81
CA VAL A 287 -2.52 7.83 -3.22
C VAL A 287 -2.40 9.31 -3.58
N VAL A 288 -1.29 9.95 -3.18
CA VAL A 288 -0.94 11.31 -3.57
C VAL A 288 0.45 11.25 -4.21
N ASP A 289 0.47 11.47 -5.53
CA ASP A 289 1.61 11.31 -6.45
C ASP A 289 1.48 12.39 -7.53
N ASP A 290 2.56 12.75 -8.23
CA ASP A 290 2.52 13.66 -9.37
C ASP A 290 2.39 12.96 -10.74
N ARG A 291 2.46 11.62 -10.78
CA ARG A 291 2.43 10.80 -12.00
C ARG A 291 1.38 9.69 -11.93
N LEU A 292 0.23 9.91 -12.57
CA LEU A 292 -0.80 8.86 -12.71
C LEU A 292 -0.28 7.59 -13.43
N LYS A 293 0.45 7.78 -14.54
CA LYS A 293 0.81 6.70 -15.48
C LYS A 293 1.85 5.70 -14.92
N VAL A 294 2.45 5.93 -13.75
CA VAL A 294 3.38 4.97 -13.10
C VAL A 294 2.68 3.92 -12.24
N TRP A 295 1.39 4.09 -11.93
CA TRP A 295 0.60 3.11 -11.16
C TRP A 295 -0.12 2.11 -12.04
N ASP A 296 -0.41 0.91 -11.50
CA ASP A 296 -1.31 -0.07 -12.10
C ASP A 296 -2.67 0.55 -12.44
N GLU A 297 -3.23 0.23 -13.61
CA GLU A 297 -4.50 0.79 -14.09
C GLU A 297 -5.68 0.53 -13.12
N LYS A 298 -5.65 -0.58 -12.38
CA LYS A 298 -6.61 -0.90 -11.31
C LYS A 298 -6.54 0.09 -10.12
N ASP A 299 -5.34 0.60 -9.83
CA ASP A 299 -5.00 1.45 -8.69
C ASP A 299 -5.01 2.94 -9.06
N GLN A 300 -4.89 3.30 -10.35
CA GLN A 300 -4.95 4.68 -10.85
C GLN A 300 -6.21 5.44 -10.39
N SER A 301 -7.35 4.75 -10.21
CA SER A 301 -8.58 5.32 -9.62
C SER A 301 -8.44 5.82 -8.17
N ARG A 302 -7.31 5.55 -7.52
CA ARG A 302 -6.95 5.97 -6.15
C ARG A 302 -5.94 7.11 -6.12
N VAL A 303 -5.36 7.48 -7.25
CA VAL A 303 -4.30 8.48 -7.35
C VAL A 303 -4.91 9.87 -7.51
N HIS A 304 -4.85 10.66 -6.44
CA HIS A 304 -5.04 12.11 -6.51
C HIS A 304 -3.76 12.74 -7.05
N VAL A 305 -3.75 13.01 -8.36
CA VAL A 305 -2.62 13.62 -9.06
C VAL A 305 -2.45 15.07 -8.60
N VAL A 306 -1.32 15.36 -7.96
CA VAL A 306 -0.95 16.74 -7.59
C VAL A 306 0.05 17.32 -8.59
N PRO A 307 0.21 18.65 -8.67
CA PRO A 307 1.29 19.24 -9.46
C PRO A 307 2.68 18.71 -9.04
N ALA A 308 3.50 18.38 -10.03
CA ALA A 308 4.90 18.03 -9.83
C ALA A 308 5.63 19.17 -9.11
N PHE A 309 6.45 18.85 -8.11
CA PHE A 309 7.11 19.91 -7.34
C PHE A 309 8.32 20.44 -8.10
N ALA A 310 8.27 21.73 -8.43
CA ALA A 310 9.35 22.47 -9.06
C ALA A 310 9.92 23.53 -8.09
N PRO A 311 10.63 23.11 -7.02
CA PRO A 311 11.06 24.01 -5.93
C PRO A 311 11.90 25.21 -6.38
N TYR A 312 12.60 25.05 -7.50
CA TYR A 312 13.48 26.06 -8.11
C TYR A 312 12.76 27.01 -9.09
N TYR A 313 11.45 26.81 -9.33
CA TYR A 313 10.64 27.60 -10.26
C TYR A 313 9.41 28.26 -9.61
N ALA A 314 9.26 28.16 -8.28
CA ALA A 314 8.14 28.71 -7.51
C ALA A 314 8.62 29.68 -6.41
N PRO A 315 8.59 31.02 -6.65
CA PRO A 315 9.07 32.02 -5.67
C PRO A 315 8.31 32.04 -4.33
N GLN A 316 7.11 31.46 -4.28
CA GLN A 316 6.29 31.37 -3.06
C GLN A 316 6.72 30.21 -2.14
N ALA A 317 7.68 29.38 -2.55
CA ALA A 317 8.11 28.19 -1.80
C ALA A 317 9.28 28.45 -0.82
N GLU A 318 9.54 29.71 -0.46
CA GLU A 318 10.70 30.10 0.35
C GLU A 318 10.44 30.02 1.86
N VAL A 319 10.25 28.80 2.37
CA VAL A 319 10.33 28.51 3.80
C VAL A 319 11.79 28.29 4.19
N ARG A 320 12.29 29.09 5.13
CA ARG A 320 13.72 29.19 5.47
C ARG A 320 14.05 28.29 6.66
N TRP A 321 14.61 27.10 6.41
CA TRP A 321 15.17 26.28 7.51
C TRP A 321 16.47 26.91 8.03
N SER A 322 16.34 27.76 9.04
CA SER A 322 17.43 28.36 9.80
C SER A 322 17.15 28.26 11.30
N LEU A 323 17.04 27.03 11.80
CA LEU A 323 16.95 26.68 13.23
C LEU A 323 17.29 25.18 13.45
N CYS A 324 18.57 24.84 13.31
CA CYS A 324 19.20 23.63 13.85
C CYS A 324 20.72 23.85 13.90
N GLU A 325 21.14 24.67 14.87
CA GLU A 325 22.35 24.43 15.64
C GLU A 325 21.93 23.67 16.91
#